data_AF-A0A6A7GEG1-F1
#
_entry.id   AF-A0A6A7GEG1-F1
#
_cell.length_a   1.000
_cell.length_b   1.000
_cell.length_c   1.000
_cell.angle_alpha   90.00
_cell.angle_beta   90.00
_cell.angle_gamma   90.00
#
_symmetry.space_group_name_H-M   'P 1'
#
loop_
_entity.id
_entity.type
_entity.pdbx_description
1 polymer ?
#
loop_
_entity_poly.entity_id
_entity_poly.type
_entity_poly.pdbx_seq_one_letter_code
_entity_poly.pdbx_strand_id
1 'polypeptide(L)'
;MSDDLNTVEKEQMFEIVDEEHREQAVIKVVGVGGGGGNAINHMIAQGLKGAEFIALNTDAQALRSSKADIRLQIGASITHGLGAGANPEIGYKSALEDK
;
A
#
# COMPACT_ATOMS: atom_id res chain seq x y z
N MET A 1 10.32 16.82 61.25
CA MET A 1 10.11 17.61 60.03
C MET A 1 11.22 17.24 59.06
N SER A 2 11.14 16.05 58.47
CA SER A 2 12.14 15.51 57.53
C SER A 2 11.77 14.07 57.13
N ASP A 3 10.61 13.85 56.51
CA ASP A 3 10.31 12.56 55.86
C ASP A 3 9.31 12.66 54.68
N ASP A 4 9.03 13.86 54.17
CA ASP A 4 8.13 14.08 53.01
C ASP A 4 8.90 14.35 51.71
N LEU A 5 10.12 13.83 51.57
CA LEU A 5 10.95 14.00 50.36
C LEU A 5 11.09 12.74 49.51
N ASN A 6 10.48 11.63 49.90
CA ASN A 6 10.68 10.33 49.22
C ASN A 6 9.47 9.83 48.41
N THR A 7 8.38 10.61 48.35
CA THR A 7 7.15 10.21 47.65
C THR A 7 7.09 10.76 46.22
N VAL A 8 7.78 11.87 45.94
CA VAL A 8 7.69 12.58 44.64
C VAL A 8 8.56 11.93 43.55
N GLU A 9 9.65 11.23 43.90
CA GLU A 9 10.51 10.58 42.88
C GLU A 9 9.96 9.23 42.38
N LYS A 10 8.93 8.67 43.02
CA LYS A 10 8.32 7.39 42.60
C LYS A 10 7.29 7.52 41.46
N GLU A 11 6.89 8.74 41.10
CA GLU A 11 5.79 8.98 40.14
C GLU A 11 6.23 9.27 38.71
N GLN A 12 7.52 9.16 38.38
CA GLN A 12 8.00 9.24 36.99
C GLN A 12 8.88 8.05 36.61
N MET A 13 8.36 6.83 36.84
CA MET A 13 8.80 5.67 36.06
C MET A 13 8.10 5.70 34.71
N PHE A 14 8.68 6.38 33.73
CA PHE A 14 8.37 6.10 32.34
C PHE A 14 9.10 4.81 31.96
N GLU A 15 8.34 3.73 31.81
CA GLU A 15 8.84 2.51 31.20
C GLU A 15 9.20 2.86 29.74
N ILE A 16 10.49 2.87 29.42
CA ILE A 16 10.95 2.89 28.03
C ILE A 16 10.53 1.55 27.47
N VAL A 17 9.33 1.51 26.88
CA VAL A 17 8.91 0.41 26.04
C VAL A 17 9.89 0.37 24.88
N ASP A 18 10.71 -0.66 24.86
CA ASP A 18 11.66 -0.92 23.79
C ASP A 18 10.89 -0.96 22.46
N GLU A 19 11.23 -0.06 21.52
CA GLU A 19 10.60 0.00 20.19
C GLU A 19 10.83 -1.29 19.38
N GLU A 20 11.71 -2.17 19.85
CA GLU A 20 12.14 -3.40 19.18
C GLU A 20 11.03 -4.44 18.96
N HIS A 21 9.88 -4.34 19.64
CA HIS A 21 8.84 -5.39 19.63
C HIS A 21 7.44 -4.97 19.14
N ARG A 22 7.30 -3.82 18.48
CA ARG A 22 6.07 -3.57 17.70
C ARG A 22 6.14 -4.41 16.43
N GLU A 23 5.35 -5.49 16.36
CA GLU A 23 4.99 -6.12 15.09
C GLU A 23 4.31 -5.05 14.21
N GLN A 24 5.09 -4.31 13.44
CA GLN A 24 4.58 -3.30 12.52
C GLN A 24 3.83 -4.04 11.41
N ALA A 25 2.52 -3.80 11.34
CA ALA A 25 1.70 -4.38 10.29
C ALA A 25 2.25 -3.96 8.92
N VAL A 26 2.56 -4.95 8.07
CA VAL A 26 2.98 -4.68 6.70
C VAL A 26 1.75 -4.37 5.86
N ILE A 27 1.55 -3.10 5.52
CA ILE A 27 0.39 -2.64 4.76
C ILE A 27 0.76 -2.58 3.27
N LYS A 28 -0.05 -3.24 2.44
CA LYS A 28 0.02 -3.15 0.97
C LYS A 28 -1.30 -2.61 0.44
N VAL A 29 -1.24 -1.60 -0.43
CA VAL A 29 -2.42 -1.00 -1.06
C VAL A 29 -2.39 -1.32 -2.55
N VAL A 30 -3.39 -2.06 -3.02
CA VAL A 30 -3.46 -2.52 -4.42
C VAL A 30 -4.57 -1.78 -5.16
N GLY A 31 -4.20 -1.10 -6.24
CA GLY A 31 -5.09 -0.32 -7.09
C GLY A 31 -5.27 -1.06 -8.40
N VAL A 32 -6.48 -1.58 -8.64
CA VAL A 32 -6.81 -2.37 -9.82
C VAL A 32 -7.47 -1.50 -10.90
N GLY A 33 -6.99 -1.64 -12.14
CA GLY A 33 -7.51 -0.93 -13.31
C GLY A 33 -7.22 0.59 -13.28
N GLY A 34 -7.82 1.32 -14.21
CA GLY A 34 -7.59 2.77 -14.34
C GLY A 34 -8.06 3.57 -13.12
N GLY A 35 -9.24 3.25 -12.58
CA GLY A 35 -9.78 3.92 -11.39
C GLY A 35 -8.93 3.67 -10.14
N GLY A 36 -8.56 2.42 -9.88
CA GLY A 36 -7.70 2.06 -8.76
C GLY A 36 -6.30 2.67 -8.87
N GLY A 37 -5.70 2.66 -10.07
CA GLY A 37 -4.43 3.32 -10.34
C GLY A 37 -4.47 4.83 -10.08
N ASN A 38 -5.54 5.51 -10.49
CA ASN A 38 -5.74 6.93 -10.19
C ASN A 38 -5.89 7.21 -8.69
N ALA A 39 -6.61 6.36 -7.96
CA ALA A 39 -6.77 6.49 -6.51
C ALA A 39 -5.42 6.35 -5.79
N ILE A 40 -4.62 5.34 -6.13
CA ILE A 40 -3.28 5.18 -5.56
C ILE A 40 -2.38 6.37 -5.89
N ASN A 41 -2.37 6.83 -7.15
CA ASN A 41 -1.59 8.00 -7.54
C ASN A 41 -1.97 9.24 -6.71
N HIS A 42 -3.25 9.40 -6.37
CA HIS A 42 -3.72 10.46 -5.50
C HIS A 42 -3.21 10.28 -4.07
N MET A 43 -3.33 9.08 -3.48
CA MET A 43 -2.82 8.79 -2.13
C MET A 43 -1.32 9.07 -2.00
N ILE A 44 -0.53 8.64 -3.00
CA ILE A 44 0.91 8.91 -3.06
C ILE A 44 1.18 10.42 -3.18
N ALA A 45 0.43 11.12 -4.02
CA ALA A 45 0.59 12.57 -4.19
C ALA A 45 0.22 13.37 -2.93
N GLN A 46 -0.69 12.85 -2.10
CA GLN A 46 -1.02 13.42 -0.78
C GLN A 46 0.01 13.05 0.30
N GLY A 47 1.03 12.26 -0.03
CA GLY A 47 2.11 11.90 0.88
C GLY A 47 1.74 10.85 1.92
N LEU A 48 0.77 9.96 1.63
CA LEU A 48 0.45 8.84 2.50
C LEU A 48 1.68 7.92 2.66
N LYS A 49 2.03 7.62 3.91
CA LYS A 49 3.20 6.80 4.29
C LYS A 49 2.77 5.54 5.01
N GLY A 50 3.69 4.59 5.15
CA GLY A 50 3.46 3.35 5.90
C GLY A 50 2.72 2.27 5.12
N ALA A 51 2.55 2.43 3.81
CA ALA A 51 2.02 1.42 2.91
C ALA A 51 2.90 1.30 1.67
N GLU A 52 3.04 0.08 1.15
CA GLU A 52 3.59 -0.18 -0.18
C GLU A 52 2.45 -0.13 -1.21
N PHE A 53 2.62 0.69 -2.25
CA PHE A 53 1.60 0.89 -3.26
C PHE A 53 1.85 0.02 -4.49
N ILE A 54 0.80 -0.66 -4.94
CA ILE A 54 0.84 -1.60 -6.05
C ILE A 54 -0.24 -1.21 -7.07
N ALA A 55 0.16 -0.87 -8.30
CA ALA A 55 -0.76 -0.66 -9.40
C ALA A 55 -0.86 -1.94 -10.24
N LEU A 56 -2.07 -2.45 -10.44
CA LEU A 56 -2.36 -3.63 -11.24
C LEU A 56 -3.30 -3.24 -12.39
N ASN A 57 -2.90 -3.52 -13.64
CA ASN A 57 -3.73 -3.18 -14.80
C ASN A 57 -3.45 -4.07 -16.00
N THR A 58 -4.43 -4.24 -16.89
CA THR A 58 -4.22 -4.86 -18.21
C THR A 58 -3.62 -3.91 -19.24
N ASP A 59 -3.81 -2.60 -19.02
CA ASP A 59 -3.29 -1.54 -19.90
C ASP A 59 -1.86 -1.15 -19.52
N ALA A 60 -0.91 -1.41 -20.42
CA ALA A 60 0.50 -1.11 -20.22
C ALA A 60 0.80 0.40 -20.25
N GLN A 61 0.01 1.19 -20.99
CA GLN A 61 0.15 2.65 -21.03
C GLN A 61 -0.25 3.25 -19.68
N ALA A 62 -1.35 2.78 -19.11
CA ALA A 62 -1.82 3.22 -17.79
C ALA A 62 -0.82 2.88 -16.68
N LEU A 63 -0.13 1.74 -16.76
CA LEU A 63 0.92 1.39 -15.79
C LEU A 63 2.14 2.27 -15.90
N ARG A 64 2.59 2.62 -17.12
CA ARG A 64 3.75 3.51 -17.32
C ARG A 64 3.60 4.88 -16.66
N SER A 65 2.38 5.39 -16.53
CA SER A 65 2.10 6.67 -15.85
C SER A 65 1.85 6.53 -14.35
N SER A 66 1.83 5.30 -13.80
CA SER A 66 1.60 5.06 -12.37
C SER A 66 2.77 5.53 -11.50
N LYS A 67 2.47 6.11 -10.34
CA LYS A 67 3.42 6.50 -9.30
C LYS A 67 3.67 5.40 -8.26
N ALA A 68 2.98 4.27 -8.36
CA ALA A 68 3.10 3.16 -7.42
C ALA A 68 4.51 2.57 -7.37
N ASP A 69 4.89 2.00 -6.22
CA ASP A 69 6.18 1.33 -5.99
C ASP A 69 6.32 0.10 -6.88
N ILE A 70 5.22 -0.67 -6.99
CA ILE A 70 5.12 -1.86 -7.83
C ILE A 70 4.07 -1.62 -8.92
N ARG A 71 4.41 -1.99 -10.15
CA ARG A 71 3.52 -1.93 -11.31
C ARG A 71 3.44 -3.33 -11.91
N LEU A 72 2.24 -3.90 -11.92
CA LEU A 72 2.00 -5.26 -12.38
C LEU A 72 1.02 -5.25 -13.55
N GLN A 73 1.53 -5.60 -14.72
CA GLN A 73 0.70 -5.82 -15.90
C GLN A 73 0.12 -7.23 -15.84
N ILE A 74 -1.20 -7.37 -16.03
CA ILE A 74 -1.87 -8.67 -16.17
C ILE A 74 -2.43 -8.86 -17.58
N GLY A 75 -2.61 -10.11 -17.99
CA GLY A 75 -3.20 -10.50 -19.26
C GLY A 75 -2.37 -10.05 -20.44
N ALA A 76 -1.05 -10.15 -20.38
CA ALA A 76 -0.18 -9.66 -21.45
C ALA A 76 -0.45 -10.42 -22.76
N SER A 77 -0.70 -11.73 -22.71
CA SER A 77 -1.03 -12.52 -23.90
C SER A 77 -2.48 -12.35 -24.35
N ILE A 78 -3.42 -12.08 -23.43
CA ILE A 78 -4.83 -11.83 -23.77
C ILE A 78 -5.03 -10.44 -24.37
N THR A 79 -4.48 -9.41 -23.74
CA THR A 79 -4.79 -8.00 -24.02
C THR A 79 -3.71 -7.28 -24.82
N HIS A 80 -2.51 -7.88 -24.93
CA HIS A 80 -1.36 -7.29 -25.62
C HIS A 80 -0.99 -5.90 -25.05
N GLY A 81 -1.34 -5.66 -23.78
CA GLY A 81 -1.12 -4.38 -23.11
C GLY A 81 -2.05 -3.24 -23.52
N LEU A 82 -3.13 -3.53 -24.26
CA LEU A 82 -4.12 -2.54 -24.71
C LEU A 82 -5.30 -2.36 -23.74
N GLY A 83 -5.34 -3.15 -22.67
CA GLY A 83 -6.41 -3.12 -21.69
C GLY A 83 -7.59 -4.05 -22.00
N ALA A 84 -8.48 -4.19 -21.03
CA ALA A 84 -9.65 -5.09 -21.11
C ALA A 84 -10.84 -4.50 -21.90
N GLY A 85 -10.75 -3.27 -22.41
CA GLY A 85 -11.81 -2.64 -23.19
C GLY A 85 -13.16 -2.51 -22.47
N ALA A 86 -13.13 -2.26 -21.15
CA ALA A 86 -14.29 -2.25 -20.25
C ALA A 86 -15.09 -3.57 -20.20
N ASN A 87 -14.54 -4.68 -20.73
CA ASN A 87 -15.14 -6.00 -20.63
C ASN A 87 -14.63 -6.71 -19.35
N PRO A 88 -15.50 -6.96 -18.35
CA PRO A 88 -15.08 -7.58 -17.09
C PRO A 88 -14.56 -9.01 -17.27
N GLU A 89 -15.06 -9.75 -18.26
CA GLU A 89 -14.62 -11.12 -18.54
C GLU A 89 -13.17 -11.16 -19.02
N ILE A 90 -12.75 -10.17 -19.82
CA ILE A 90 -11.35 -10.05 -20.26
C ILE A 90 -10.47 -9.75 -19.05
N GLY A 91 -10.89 -8.85 -18.17
CA GLY A 91 -10.17 -8.54 -16.93
C GLY A 91 -10.02 -9.76 -16.01
N TYR A 92 -11.09 -10.54 -15.85
CA TYR A 92 -11.07 -11.79 -15.08
C TYR A 92 -10.09 -12.82 -15.66
N LYS A 93 -10.17 -13.09 -16.97
CA LYS A 93 -9.25 -14.02 -17.64
C LYS A 93 -7.79 -13.54 -17.57
N SER A 94 -7.57 -12.24 -17.70
CA SER A 94 -6.24 -11.63 -17.57
C SER A 94 -5.63 -11.87 -16.19
N ALA A 95 -6.44 -11.77 -15.13
CA ALA A 95 -5.98 -12.06 -13.78
C ALA A 95 -5.69 -13.56 -13.54
N LEU A 96 -6.42 -14.45 -14.23
CA LEU A 96 -6.18 -15.89 -14.16
C LEU A 96 -4.94 -16.34 -14.93
N GLU A 97 -4.57 -15.63 -16.01
CA GLU A 97 -3.37 -15.89 -16.80
C GLU A 97 -2.11 -15.76 -15.93
N ASP A 98 -2.02 -14.68 -15.15
CA ASP A 98 -0.82 -14.31 -14.38
C ASP A 98 -0.93 -14.70 -12.89
N LYS A 99 -1.47 -15.89 -12.61
CA LYS A 99 -1.65 -16.43 -11.26
C LYS A 99 -0.34 -16.87 -10.59
#